data_AF-A0A7X8DRY4-F1
#
_entry.id   AF-A0A7X8DRY4-F1
#
_cell.length_a   1.000
_cell.length_b   1.000
_cell.length_c   1.000
_cell.angle_alpha   90.00
_cell.angle_beta   90.00
_cell.angle_gamma   90.00
#
_symmetry.space_group_name_H-M   'P 1'
#
loop_
_entity.id
_entity.type
_entity.pdbx_description
1 polymer ?
#
loop_
_entity_poly.entity_id
_entity_poly.type
_entity_poly.pdbx_seq_one_letter_code
_entity_poly.pdbx_strand_id
1 'polypeptide(L)'
;MFLTIILKPYKILLSIILIFFFALLILNYRSSTSLPSHTTDMEFIVVVDAGHGGIDTGTSHGDILEKDINLAIAKYLYEELRKVNIIPIMTRTEDKLYESDRNKDLRQRPKIANNVKADLFISIHANNFPSSKTAGSQIFYKINSKESLELAEFIQKELDILRDENRRVLKKGDYYVLNVIKCPGVLIEAGFLSNPEDRKLLTDPGYQQQLAKAIKDGIINYFQENFSKGEREKEVNTQVVSNTLKNVATNSLYYLYYGSQNPGLIKNKMSFPAANFFKEQYSRLNFQEIMAISALEQLKEPPIGLYSPLPPGTSINSLQVENRLAIVDLSLPENFCFNQGAETEFYAIEAISKTLLSINGIEGVEILIDGKKEQSPGGHILLDGIIK
;
A
#
# COMPACT_ATOMS: atom_id res chain seq x y z
N MET A 1 46.02 -2.83 47.51
CA MET A 1 46.94 -3.26 46.44
C MET A 1 46.22 -3.03 45.12
N PHE A 2 46.47 -1.89 44.46
CA PHE A 2 45.86 -1.58 43.15
C PHE A 2 46.73 -2.19 42.05
N LEU A 3 46.17 -3.13 41.29
CA LEU A 3 46.87 -3.77 40.17
C LEU A 3 46.82 -2.84 38.96
N THR A 4 47.89 -2.06 38.76
CA THR A 4 48.01 -1.18 37.60
C THR A 4 48.35 -2.01 36.37
N ILE A 5 47.36 -2.33 35.54
CA ILE A 5 47.59 -3.04 34.28
C ILE A 5 48.09 -2.03 33.24
N ILE A 6 49.39 -2.03 32.99
CA ILE A 6 50.00 -1.24 31.90
C ILE A 6 49.79 -2.00 30.59
N LEU A 7 48.74 -1.64 29.86
CA LEU A 7 48.50 -2.18 28.52
C LEU A 7 49.50 -1.56 27.55
N LYS A 8 50.26 -2.41 26.85
CA LYS A 8 51.18 -1.97 25.79
C LYS A 8 50.40 -1.24 24.68
N PRO A 9 50.95 -0.18 24.08
CA PRO A 9 50.22 0.70 23.16
C PRO A 9 49.61 -0.03 21.96
N TYR A 10 50.24 -1.11 21.47
CA TYR A 10 49.69 -1.92 20.38
C TYR A 10 48.40 -2.68 20.76
N LYS A 11 48.19 -3.02 22.05
CA LYS A 11 46.96 -3.68 22.51
C LYS A 11 45.78 -2.71 22.55
N ILE A 12 46.03 -1.44 22.88
CA ILE A 12 45.01 -0.37 22.86
C ILE A 12 44.58 -0.13 21.41
N LEU A 13 45.56 -0.01 20.50
CA LEU A 13 45.28 0.16 19.07
C LEU A 13 44.48 -1.02 18.49
N LEU A 14 44.83 -2.26 18.83
CA LEU A 14 44.11 -3.45 18.39
C LEU A 14 42.66 -3.46 18.89
N SER A 15 42.41 -3.09 20.16
CA SER A 15 41.06 -3.01 20.71
C SER A 15 40.20 -1.95 20.01
N ILE A 16 40.78 -0.78 19.67
CA ILE A 16 40.07 0.27 18.94
C ILE A 16 39.70 -0.20 17.52
N ILE A 17 40.62 -0.86 16.82
CA ILE A 17 40.36 -1.46 15.50
C ILE A 17 39.24 -2.50 15.59
N LEU A 18 39.25 -3.35 16.63
CA LEU A 18 38.22 -4.37 16.82
C LEU A 18 36.84 -3.76 17.07
N ILE A 19 36.76 -2.71 17.90
CA ILE A 19 35.51 -1.99 18.18
C ILE A 19 34.98 -1.30 16.92
N PHE A 20 35.87 -0.68 16.13
CA PHE A 20 35.49 -0.05 14.87
C PHE A 20 34.99 -1.07 13.84
N PHE A 21 35.67 -2.21 13.72
CA PHE A 21 35.24 -3.33 12.89
C PHE A 21 33.89 -3.91 13.34
N PHE A 22 33.66 -4.04 14.65
CA PHE A 22 32.39 -4.52 15.20
C PHE A 22 31.25 -3.50 14.99
N ALA A 23 31.54 -2.19 15.09
CA ALA A 23 30.59 -1.13 14.77
C ALA A 23 30.22 -1.13 13.27
N LEU A 24 31.19 -1.33 12.38
CA LEU A 24 30.95 -1.51 10.94
C LEU A 24 30.13 -2.77 10.66
N LEU A 25 30.37 -3.87 11.37
CA LEU A 25 29.55 -5.08 11.29
C LEU A 25 28.11 -4.82 11.72
N ILE A 26 27.87 -4.07 12.80
CA ILE A 26 26.53 -3.70 13.27
C ILE A 26 25.82 -2.77 12.26
N LEU A 27 26.54 -1.81 11.68
CA LEU A 27 26.01 -0.90 10.66
C LEU A 27 25.65 -1.64 9.36
N ASN A 28 26.48 -2.61 8.93
CA ASN A 28 26.19 -3.47 7.79
C ASN A 28 25.08 -4.49 8.08
N TYR A 29 25.01 -5.04 9.30
CA TYR A 29 23.94 -5.94 9.71
C TYR A 29 22.56 -5.26 9.67
N ARG A 30 22.48 -3.98 10.05
CA ARG A 30 21.25 -3.18 9.90
C ARG A 30 20.89 -2.85 8.46
N SER A 31 21.83 -3.01 7.52
CA SER A 31 21.65 -2.72 6.09
C SER A 31 21.40 -3.97 5.24
N SER A 32 21.37 -5.18 5.84
CA SER A 32 21.25 -6.45 5.11
C SER A 32 20.12 -7.35 5.59
N THR A 33 19.05 -6.80 6.16
CA THR A 33 17.77 -7.52 6.14
C THR A 33 17.10 -7.26 4.79
N SER A 34 17.64 -7.84 3.72
CA SER A 34 16.77 -8.19 2.60
C SER A 34 15.78 -9.19 3.18
N LEU A 35 14.54 -8.74 3.38
CA LEU A 35 13.42 -9.63 3.73
C LEU A 35 13.46 -10.83 2.78
N PRO A 36 13.40 -12.07 3.30
CA PRO A 36 13.35 -13.23 2.44
C PRO A 36 12.14 -13.08 1.52
N SER A 37 12.39 -12.99 0.20
CA SER A 37 11.33 -12.93 -0.78
C SER A 37 10.72 -14.33 -0.94
N HIS A 38 9.93 -14.75 0.04
CA HIS A 38 9.12 -15.95 -0.11
C HIS A 38 8.03 -15.68 -1.14
N THR A 39 8.19 -16.32 -2.29
CA THR A 39 7.18 -16.50 -3.32
C THR A 39 6.05 -17.35 -2.75
N THR A 40 5.06 -16.72 -2.10
CA THR A 40 3.74 -17.33 -1.98
C THR A 40 2.73 -16.44 -2.68
N ASP A 41 1.96 -17.05 -3.58
CA ASP A 41 0.92 -16.47 -4.44
C ASP A 41 -0.32 -16.01 -3.64
N MET A 42 -0.14 -15.35 -2.50
CA MET A 42 -1.26 -14.83 -1.71
C MET A 42 -1.38 -13.33 -1.95
N GLU A 43 -2.18 -12.99 -2.95
CA GLU A 43 -2.75 -11.65 -3.12
C GLU A 43 -3.78 -11.43 -2.01
N PHE A 44 -3.49 -10.56 -1.04
CA PHE A 44 -4.40 -10.30 0.08
C PHE A 44 -5.46 -9.27 -0.32
N ILE A 45 -6.73 -9.66 -0.33
CA ILE A 45 -7.87 -8.81 -0.66
C ILE A 45 -8.41 -8.16 0.62
N VAL A 46 -8.37 -6.83 0.69
CA VAL A 46 -8.93 -6.06 1.80
C VAL A 46 -10.12 -5.26 1.30
N VAL A 47 -11.31 -5.56 1.81
CA VAL A 47 -12.48 -4.72 1.54
C VAL A 47 -12.53 -3.56 2.52
N VAL A 48 -12.54 -2.34 1.99
CA VAL A 48 -12.67 -1.09 2.74
C VAL A 48 -14.11 -0.60 2.61
N ASP A 49 -14.84 -0.65 3.72
CA ASP A 49 -16.23 -0.23 3.79
C ASP A 49 -16.35 1.20 4.31
N ALA A 50 -16.80 2.12 3.45
CA ALA A 50 -17.09 3.50 3.86
C ALA A 50 -18.52 3.57 4.39
N GLY A 51 -18.71 3.56 5.71
CA GLY A 51 -20.03 3.56 6.37
C GLY A 51 -20.97 4.64 5.84
N HIS A 52 -22.29 4.36 5.86
CA HIS A 52 -23.35 5.27 5.41
C HIS A 52 -23.21 5.68 3.92
N GLY A 53 -23.93 6.72 3.46
CA GLY A 53 -23.88 7.23 2.08
C GLY A 53 -25.25 7.65 1.55
N GLY A 54 -25.27 8.51 0.53
CA GLY A 54 -26.49 9.03 -0.08
C GLY A 54 -27.41 9.68 0.96
N ILE A 55 -28.65 9.18 1.07
CA ILE A 55 -29.64 9.68 2.05
C ILE A 55 -29.33 9.26 3.49
N ASP A 56 -28.52 8.21 3.70
CA ASP A 56 -28.05 7.85 5.04
C ASP A 56 -26.84 8.71 5.37
N THR A 57 -27.05 9.77 6.15
CA THR A 57 -25.99 10.70 6.54
C THR A 57 -25.09 10.15 7.65
N GLY A 58 -25.53 9.09 8.33
CA GLY A 58 -25.01 8.73 9.65
C GLY A 58 -25.28 9.83 10.67
N THR A 59 -24.40 9.96 11.66
CA THR A 59 -24.45 11.07 12.61
C THR A 59 -23.98 12.39 12.00
N SER A 60 -24.22 13.51 12.69
CA SER A 60 -23.94 14.84 12.17
C SER A 60 -23.70 15.88 13.26
N HIS A 61 -22.92 16.91 12.94
CA HIS A 61 -22.79 18.11 13.75
C HIS A 61 -22.84 19.35 12.86
N GLY A 62 -24.00 20.03 12.82
CA GLY A 62 -24.26 21.06 11.82
C GLY A 62 -24.21 20.45 10.41
N ASP A 63 -23.44 21.06 9.52
CA ASP A 63 -23.25 20.59 8.14
C ASP A 63 -22.18 19.49 7.98
N ILE A 64 -21.53 19.08 9.09
CA ILE A 64 -20.53 18.02 9.08
C ILE A 64 -21.24 16.67 9.21
N LEU A 65 -21.16 15.84 8.17
CA LEU A 65 -21.84 14.55 8.08
C LEU A 65 -20.85 13.39 8.21
N GLU A 66 -21.25 12.35 8.94
CA GLU A 66 -20.44 11.13 9.13
C GLU A 66 -20.08 10.46 7.81
N LYS A 67 -21.05 10.34 6.90
CA LYS A 67 -20.85 9.69 5.60
C LYS A 67 -19.71 10.30 4.77
N ASP A 68 -19.45 11.60 4.91
CA ASP A 68 -18.43 12.31 4.15
C ASP A 68 -17.04 12.06 4.74
N ILE A 69 -16.95 12.08 6.07
CA ILE A 69 -15.74 11.70 6.82
C ILE A 69 -15.37 10.24 6.53
N ASN A 70 -16.35 9.33 6.60
CA ASN A 70 -16.14 7.91 6.34
C ASN A 70 -15.62 7.67 4.93
N LEU A 71 -16.20 8.35 3.92
CA LEU A 71 -15.75 8.23 2.53
C LEU A 71 -14.33 8.77 2.35
N ALA A 72 -14.01 9.92 2.95
CA ALA A 72 -12.69 10.53 2.83
C ALA A 72 -11.59 9.62 3.42
N ILE A 73 -11.78 9.15 4.65
CA ILE A 73 -10.83 8.23 5.31
C ILE A 73 -10.71 6.93 4.53
N ALA A 74 -11.82 6.35 4.06
CA ALA A 74 -11.81 5.11 3.28
C ALA A 74 -11.05 5.27 1.96
N LYS A 75 -11.15 6.42 1.28
CA LYS A 75 -10.36 6.72 0.07
C LYS A 75 -8.87 6.81 0.38
N TYR A 76 -8.48 7.50 1.45
CA TYR A 76 -7.07 7.51 1.85
C TYR A 76 -6.57 6.11 2.21
N LEU A 77 -7.36 5.29 2.90
CA LEU A 77 -6.98 3.92 3.21
C LEU A 77 -6.84 3.06 1.95
N TYR A 78 -7.75 3.21 0.98
CA TYR A 78 -7.64 2.58 -0.33
C TYR A 78 -6.32 2.95 -1.03
N GLU A 79 -5.98 4.24 -1.07
CA GLU A 79 -4.73 4.72 -1.68
C GLU A 79 -3.47 4.27 -0.89
N GLU A 80 -3.56 4.09 0.42
CA GLU A 80 -2.47 3.56 1.23
C GLU A 80 -2.27 2.05 1.02
N LEU A 81 -3.34 1.28 0.90
CA LEU A 81 -3.27 -0.17 0.71
C LEU A 81 -2.75 -0.56 -0.67
N ARG A 82 -3.10 0.18 -1.74
CA ARG A 82 -2.60 -0.10 -3.10
C ARG A 82 -1.10 0.15 -3.28
N LYS A 83 -0.45 0.84 -2.33
CA LYS A 83 1.01 1.08 -2.33
C LYS A 83 1.80 -0.14 -1.84
N VAL A 84 1.11 -1.15 -1.32
CA VAL A 84 1.70 -2.41 -0.82
C VAL A 84 1.04 -3.60 -1.52
N ASN A 85 1.50 -4.82 -1.26
CA ASN A 85 0.98 -6.05 -1.86
C ASN A 85 -0.39 -6.47 -1.27
N ILE A 86 -1.35 -5.54 -1.29
CA ILE A 86 -2.75 -5.70 -0.87
C ILE A 86 -3.64 -5.20 -2.01
N ILE A 87 -4.72 -5.92 -2.28
CA ILE A 87 -5.77 -5.55 -3.22
C ILE A 87 -6.91 -4.88 -2.45
N PRO A 88 -6.99 -3.54 -2.42
CA PRO A 88 -8.10 -2.86 -1.77
C PRO A 88 -9.35 -2.84 -2.67
N ILE A 89 -10.52 -3.10 -2.10
CA ILE A 89 -11.82 -2.97 -2.78
C ILE A 89 -12.75 -2.13 -1.91
N MET A 90 -13.28 -1.03 -2.44
CA MET A 90 -14.19 -0.17 -1.69
C MET A 90 -15.66 -0.61 -1.83
N THR A 91 -16.44 -0.52 -0.75
CA THR A 91 -17.91 -0.66 -0.82
C THR A 91 -18.63 0.59 -1.33
N ARG A 92 -17.92 1.70 -1.56
CA ARG A 92 -18.39 2.83 -2.38
C ARG A 92 -17.26 3.80 -2.60
N THR A 93 -17.24 4.42 -3.77
CA THR A 93 -16.25 5.45 -4.16
C THR A 93 -16.86 6.85 -4.24
N GLU A 94 -18.18 6.96 -4.07
CA GLU A 94 -18.99 8.17 -4.22
C GLU A 94 -20.02 8.25 -3.09
N ASP A 95 -20.67 9.41 -2.96
CA ASP A 95 -21.78 9.59 -2.03
C ASP A 95 -23.09 9.00 -2.58
N LYS A 96 -23.19 7.67 -2.53
CA LYS A 96 -24.37 6.93 -2.98
C LYS A 96 -24.66 5.72 -2.09
N LEU A 97 -25.91 5.28 -2.14
CA LEU A 97 -26.32 3.95 -1.70
C LEU A 97 -26.39 3.02 -2.92
N TYR A 98 -26.23 1.73 -2.68
CA TYR A 98 -26.52 0.67 -3.66
C TYR A 98 -28.01 0.53 -3.96
N GLU A 99 -28.85 0.93 -3.00
CA GLU A 99 -30.29 0.71 -3.00
C GLU A 99 -31.00 1.95 -2.45
N SER A 100 -32.27 2.14 -2.80
CA SER A 100 -33.07 3.28 -2.34
C SER A 100 -33.39 3.28 -0.84
N ASP A 101 -32.97 2.26 -0.10
CA ASP A 101 -33.27 2.03 1.31
C ASP A 101 -32.00 1.65 2.09
N ARG A 102 -31.80 2.29 3.25
CA ARG A 102 -30.65 2.10 4.13
C ARG A 102 -30.44 0.63 4.53
N ASN A 103 -31.50 -0.09 4.87
CA ASN A 103 -31.38 -1.47 5.33
C ASN A 103 -31.02 -2.41 4.16
N LYS A 104 -31.51 -2.13 2.96
CA LYS A 104 -31.11 -2.85 1.75
C LYS A 104 -29.66 -2.58 1.39
N ASP A 105 -29.19 -1.34 1.48
CA ASP A 105 -27.79 -0.97 1.26
C ASP A 105 -26.84 -1.70 2.21
N LEU A 106 -27.15 -1.70 3.51
CA LEU A 106 -26.38 -2.38 4.55
C LEU A 106 -26.19 -3.87 4.24
N ARG A 107 -27.17 -4.50 3.58
CA ARG A 107 -27.10 -5.91 3.16
C ARG A 107 -26.21 -6.16 1.95
N GLN A 108 -25.87 -5.15 1.16
CA GLN A 108 -24.98 -5.31 -0.01
C GLN A 108 -23.50 -5.29 0.39
N ARG A 109 -23.13 -4.47 1.37
CA ARG A 109 -21.74 -4.30 1.85
C ARG A 109 -21.03 -5.62 2.19
N PRO A 110 -21.58 -6.52 3.03
CA PRO A 110 -20.93 -7.80 3.32
C PRO A 110 -20.98 -8.78 2.14
N LYS A 111 -21.93 -8.63 1.20
CA LYS A 111 -21.94 -9.46 -0.01
C LYS A 111 -20.75 -9.17 -0.90
N ILE A 112 -20.31 -7.93 -0.99
CA ILE A 112 -19.11 -7.56 -1.76
C ILE A 112 -17.93 -8.36 -1.22
N ALA A 113 -17.66 -8.25 0.09
CA ALA A 113 -16.58 -8.98 0.76
C ALA A 113 -16.68 -10.50 0.59
N ASN A 114 -17.88 -11.05 0.74
CA ASN A 114 -18.10 -12.48 0.59
C ASN A 114 -17.94 -12.97 -0.86
N ASN A 115 -18.35 -12.17 -1.85
CA ASN A 115 -18.29 -12.51 -3.26
C ASN A 115 -16.85 -12.49 -3.78
N VAL A 116 -16.07 -11.48 -3.37
CA VAL A 116 -14.65 -11.39 -3.73
C VAL A 116 -13.77 -12.29 -2.86
N LYS A 117 -14.35 -13.01 -1.90
CA LYS A 117 -13.64 -13.83 -0.91
C LYS A 117 -12.52 -13.05 -0.21
N ALA A 118 -12.87 -11.85 0.28
CA ALA A 118 -11.91 -10.95 0.92
C ALA A 118 -11.17 -11.65 2.06
N ASP A 119 -9.89 -11.32 2.25
CA ASP A 119 -9.08 -11.77 3.39
C ASP A 119 -9.38 -10.96 4.63
N LEU A 120 -9.64 -9.65 4.49
CA LEU A 120 -10.06 -8.78 5.58
C LEU A 120 -11.19 -7.85 5.16
N PHE A 121 -12.01 -7.45 6.13
CA PHE A 121 -13.02 -6.42 5.98
C PHE A 121 -12.80 -5.30 7.01
N ILE A 122 -12.64 -4.07 6.54
CA ILE A 122 -12.37 -2.89 7.35
C ILE A 122 -13.49 -1.87 7.13
N SER A 123 -14.40 -1.71 8.08
CA SER A 123 -15.47 -0.71 8.02
C SER A 123 -15.08 0.56 8.77
N ILE A 124 -15.24 1.71 8.14
CA ILE A 124 -14.89 3.03 8.67
C ILE A 124 -16.16 3.80 9.02
N HIS A 125 -16.23 4.26 10.26
CA HIS A 125 -17.32 5.04 10.84
C HIS A 125 -16.78 6.20 11.68
N ALA A 126 -17.66 7.16 12.01
CA ALA A 126 -17.39 8.13 13.05
C ALA A 126 -18.54 8.17 14.06
N ASN A 127 -18.18 8.19 15.33
CA ASN A 127 -19.10 7.95 16.41
C ASN A 127 -19.79 9.25 16.84
N ASN A 128 -20.83 9.10 17.65
CA ASN A 128 -21.47 10.21 18.35
C ASN A 128 -21.96 9.74 19.72
N PHE A 129 -21.81 10.61 20.72
CA PHE A 129 -22.23 10.32 22.09
C PHE A 129 -22.89 11.55 22.73
N PRO A 130 -23.91 11.39 23.60
CA PRO A 130 -24.59 12.52 24.23
C PRO A 130 -23.66 13.48 25.00
N SER A 131 -22.58 12.95 25.58
CA SER A 131 -21.54 13.76 26.21
C SER A 131 -20.48 14.17 25.18
N SER A 132 -20.19 15.47 25.10
CA SER A 132 -19.10 16.03 24.29
C SER A 132 -17.71 15.74 24.82
N LYS A 133 -17.58 15.13 26.01
CA LYS A 133 -16.28 14.74 26.60
C LYS A 133 -15.76 13.40 26.08
N THR A 134 -16.62 12.60 25.46
CA THR A 134 -16.27 11.28 24.94
C THR A 134 -15.46 11.45 23.65
N ALA A 135 -14.18 11.04 23.67
CA ALA A 135 -13.25 11.19 22.54
C ALA A 135 -12.46 9.90 22.24
N GLY A 136 -11.74 9.87 21.11
CA GLY A 136 -10.77 8.83 20.74
C GLY A 136 -11.33 7.73 19.84
N SER A 137 -10.45 7.08 19.06
CA SER A 137 -10.82 6.03 18.10
C SER A 137 -11.06 4.69 18.79
N GLN A 138 -12.16 4.01 18.46
CA GLN A 138 -12.57 2.73 19.05
C GLN A 138 -12.81 1.67 17.98
N ILE A 139 -12.21 0.50 18.13
CA ILE A 139 -12.42 -0.61 17.21
C ILE A 139 -13.39 -1.64 17.80
N PHE A 140 -14.33 -2.05 16.97
CA PHE A 140 -15.20 -3.19 17.18
C PHE A 140 -14.79 -4.35 16.28
N TYR A 141 -14.71 -5.55 16.83
CA TYR A 141 -14.35 -6.75 16.08
C TYR A 141 -15.48 -7.78 16.05
N LYS A 142 -15.48 -8.62 15.02
CA LYS A 142 -16.47 -9.68 14.82
C LYS A 142 -16.53 -10.64 16.01
N ILE A 143 -17.75 -10.92 16.48
CA ILE A 143 -18.00 -11.85 17.58
C ILE A 143 -17.50 -13.26 17.20
N ASN A 144 -16.87 -13.95 18.15
CA ASN A 144 -16.35 -15.32 18.00
C ASN A 144 -15.31 -15.50 16.87
N SER A 145 -14.59 -14.46 16.47
CA SER A 145 -13.42 -14.57 15.58
C SER A 145 -12.16 -14.12 16.31
N LYS A 146 -11.23 -15.05 16.49
CA LYS A 146 -9.91 -14.77 17.08
C LYS A 146 -9.08 -13.90 16.16
N GLU A 147 -9.15 -14.16 14.86
CA GLU A 147 -8.47 -13.43 13.79
C GLU A 147 -8.92 -11.97 13.76
N SER A 148 -10.22 -11.71 13.94
CA SER A 148 -10.75 -10.34 13.99
C SER A 148 -10.30 -9.60 15.25
N LEU A 149 -10.15 -10.30 16.37
CA LEU A 149 -9.59 -9.72 17.60
C LEU A 149 -8.12 -9.36 17.40
N GLU A 150 -7.30 -10.30 16.89
CA GLU A 150 -5.89 -10.04 16.62
C GLU A 150 -5.71 -8.88 15.63
N LEU A 151 -6.49 -8.84 14.54
CA LEU A 151 -6.50 -7.72 13.60
C LEU A 151 -6.82 -6.39 14.30
N ALA A 152 -7.83 -6.38 15.17
CA ALA A 152 -8.21 -5.19 15.92
C ALA A 152 -7.11 -4.73 16.88
N GLU A 153 -6.38 -5.65 17.53
CA GLU A 153 -5.26 -5.33 18.41
C GLU A 153 -4.12 -4.64 17.66
N PHE A 154 -3.75 -5.15 16.48
CA PHE A 154 -2.71 -4.53 15.65
C PHE A 154 -3.11 -3.14 15.17
N ILE A 155 -4.36 -2.96 14.71
CA ILE A 155 -4.83 -1.65 14.25
C ILE A 155 -4.94 -0.67 15.43
N GLN A 156 -5.55 -1.08 16.55
CA GLN A 156 -5.71 -0.21 17.73
C GLN A 156 -4.37 0.29 18.26
N LYS A 157 -3.34 -0.57 18.26
CA LYS A 157 -1.98 -0.17 18.65
C LYS A 157 -1.44 0.99 17.81
N GLU A 158 -1.61 0.94 16.49
CA GLU A 158 -1.16 2.03 15.61
C GLU A 158 -2.02 3.30 15.80
N LEU A 159 -3.32 3.15 16.08
CA LEU A 159 -4.19 4.28 16.39
C LEU A 159 -3.81 4.96 17.72
N ASP A 160 -3.38 4.18 18.71
CA ASP A 160 -2.94 4.68 20.01
C ASP A 160 -1.57 5.39 19.89
N ILE A 161 -0.69 4.95 18.98
CA ILE A 161 0.56 5.64 18.65
C ILE A 161 0.30 6.96 17.91
N LEU A 162 -0.65 6.97 16.98
CA LEU A 162 -1.04 8.19 16.26
C LEU A 162 -1.58 9.25 17.22
N ARG A 163 -2.24 8.83 18.30
CA ARG A 163 -2.85 9.71 19.28
C ARG A 163 -2.66 9.19 20.70
N ASP A 164 -1.59 9.65 21.34
CA ASP A 164 -1.17 9.25 22.69
C ASP A 164 -2.24 9.44 23.77
N GLU A 165 -3.25 10.32 23.58
CA GLU A 165 -4.38 10.49 24.49
C GLU A 165 -5.56 9.54 24.24
N ASN A 166 -5.49 8.66 23.23
CA ASN A 166 -6.54 7.66 23.02
C ASN A 166 -6.58 6.68 24.20
N ARG A 167 -7.77 6.49 24.79
CA ARG A 167 -7.99 5.60 25.95
C ARG A 167 -9.06 4.55 25.67
N ARG A 168 -9.50 4.44 24.41
CA ARG A 168 -10.53 3.48 24.02
C ARG A 168 -9.96 2.07 24.00
N VAL A 169 -10.83 1.12 24.29
CA VAL A 169 -10.51 -0.30 24.30
C VAL A 169 -11.34 -1.01 23.26
N LEU A 170 -10.79 -2.11 22.75
CA LEU A 170 -11.46 -3.01 21.83
C LEU A 170 -12.77 -3.51 22.40
N LYS A 171 -13.77 -3.66 21.53
CA LYS A 171 -15.06 -4.25 21.89
C LYS A 171 -15.52 -5.26 20.86
N LYS A 172 -16.28 -6.25 21.32
CA LYS A 172 -17.06 -7.09 20.42
C LYS A 172 -18.17 -6.23 19.79
N GLY A 173 -18.33 -6.31 18.47
CA GLY A 173 -19.36 -5.57 17.74
C GLY A 173 -20.46 -6.49 17.24
N ASP A 174 -21.69 -6.31 17.72
CA ASP A 174 -22.89 -6.95 17.17
C ASP A 174 -23.46 -6.12 16.00
N TYR A 175 -22.61 -5.88 15.00
CA TYR A 175 -22.97 -5.11 13.80
C TYR A 175 -23.30 -6.06 12.66
N TYR A 176 -24.37 -5.77 11.93
CA TYR A 176 -24.83 -6.61 10.81
C TYR A 176 -23.71 -6.93 9.82
N VAL A 177 -22.90 -5.93 9.42
CA VAL A 177 -21.79 -6.13 8.47
C VAL A 177 -20.77 -7.13 9.02
N LEU A 178 -20.36 -7.02 10.29
CA LEU A 178 -19.41 -7.93 10.92
C LEU A 178 -19.97 -9.34 11.11
N ASN A 179 -21.27 -9.44 11.39
CA ASN A 179 -21.93 -10.73 11.60
C ASN A 179 -22.08 -11.54 10.30
N VAL A 180 -22.18 -10.87 9.13
CA VAL A 180 -22.47 -11.52 7.85
C VAL A 180 -21.22 -11.78 7.00
N ILE A 181 -20.15 -11.01 7.17
CA ILE A 181 -18.88 -11.30 6.49
C ILE A 181 -18.32 -12.66 6.92
N LYS A 182 -17.76 -13.40 5.97
CA LYS A 182 -17.12 -14.71 6.20
C LYS A 182 -15.67 -14.57 6.66
N CYS A 183 -15.00 -13.51 6.22
CA CYS A 183 -13.62 -13.21 6.60
C CYS A 183 -13.51 -12.54 7.99
N PRO A 184 -12.29 -12.44 8.53
CA PRO A 184 -12.01 -11.55 9.65
C PRO A 184 -12.36 -10.10 9.32
N GLY A 185 -12.88 -9.36 10.28
CA GLY A 185 -13.20 -7.96 10.04
C GLY A 185 -13.42 -7.13 11.29
N VAL A 186 -13.22 -5.83 11.10
CA VAL A 186 -13.33 -4.80 12.12
C VAL A 186 -14.16 -3.62 11.64
N LEU A 187 -14.82 -2.96 12.58
CA LEU A 187 -15.48 -1.67 12.40
C LEU A 187 -14.75 -0.65 13.27
N ILE A 188 -14.22 0.38 12.63
CA ILE A 188 -13.39 1.42 13.25
C ILE A 188 -14.27 2.66 13.39
N GLU A 189 -14.54 3.04 14.63
CA GLU A 189 -15.04 4.36 14.96
C GLU A 189 -13.85 5.31 15.09
N ALA A 190 -13.62 6.13 14.06
CA ALA A 190 -12.42 6.96 13.94
C ALA A 190 -12.28 8.03 15.04
N GLY A 191 -13.39 8.43 15.65
CA GLY A 191 -13.47 9.43 16.72
C GLY A 191 -14.94 9.83 16.95
N PHE A 192 -15.20 10.81 17.81
CA PHE A 192 -16.56 11.24 18.15
C PHE A 192 -16.89 12.63 17.58
N LEU A 193 -17.87 12.71 16.68
CA LEU A 193 -18.35 13.98 16.12
C LEU A 193 -18.94 14.94 17.17
N SER A 194 -19.46 14.41 18.28
CA SER A 194 -19.92 15.23 19.42
C SER A 194 -18.77 15.89 20.19
N ASN A 195 -17.55 15.36 20.12
CA ASN A 195 -16.39 15.93 20.77
C ASN A 195 -15.72 16.99 19.87
N PRO A 196 -15.49 18.22 20.35
CA PRO A 196 -14.91 19.28 19.53
C PRO A 196 -13.51 19.00 18.97
N GLU A 197 -12.65 18.35 19.76
CA GLU A 197 -11.27 18.03 19.33
C GLU A 197 -11.28 16.92 18.28
N ASP A 198 -12.02 15.84 18.52
CA ASP A 198 -12.20 14.77 17.54
C ASP A 198 -12.83 15.30 16.25
N ARG A 199 -13.86 16.15 16.34
CA ARG A 199 -14.49 16.74 15.16
C ARG A 199 -13.52 17.58 14.33
N LYS A 200 -12.65 18.35 14.98
CA LYS A 200 -11.59 19.12 14.30
C LYS A 200 -10.62 18.19 13.57
N LEU A 201 -10.20 17.10 14.20
CA LEU A 201 -9.31 16.11 13.59
C LEU A 201 -10.00 15.34 12.45
N LEU A 202 -11.23 14.88 12.66
CA LEU A 202 -12.01 14.13 11.67
C LEU A 202 -12.35 14.94 10.42
N THR A 203 -12.30 16.26 10.49
CA THR A 203 -12.51 17.17 9.34
C THR A 203 -11.21 17.72 8.76
N ASP A 204 -10.05 17.38 9.34
CA ASP A 204 -8.74 17.74 8.83
C ASP A 204 -8.21 16.67 7.85
N PRO A 205 -7.97 17.01 6.57
CA PRO A 205 -7.49 16.04 5.59
C PRO A 205 -6.13 15.41 5.95
N GLY A 206 -5.25 16.16 6.60
CA GLY A 206 -3.93 15.67 7.01
C GLY A 206 -4.03 14.60 8.11
N TYR A 207 -4.94 14.77 9.07
CA TYR A 207 -5.24 13.76 10.07
C TYR A 207 -5.93 12.54 9.46
N GLN A 208 -6.88 12.72 8.55
CA GLN A 208 -7.54 11.61 7.85
C GLN A 208 -6.52 10.72 7.10
N GLN A 209 -5.52 11.33 6.44
CA GLN A 209 -4.45 10.60 5.77
C GLN A 209 -3.53 9.86 6.76
N GLN A 210 -3.17 10.49 7.89
CA GLN A 210 -2.38 9.84 8.93
C GLN A 210 -3.13 8.67 9.58
N LEU A 211 -4.43 8.82 9.81
CA LEU A 211 -5.31 7.78 10.33
C LEU A 211 -5.37 6.58 9.37
N ALA A 212 -5.58 6.83 8.08
CA ALA A 212 -5.56 5.80 7.04
C ALA A 212 -4.21 5.06 6.98
N LYS A 213 -3.09 5.80 7.07
CA LYS A 213 -1.75 5.20 7.14
C LYS A 213 -1.59 4.30 8.37
N ALA A 214 -2.01 4.75 9.55
CA ALA A 214 -1.95 3.96 10.78
C ALA A 214 -2.78 2.67 10.67
N ILE A 215 -3.97 2.74 10.07
CA ILE A 215 -4.79 1.54 9.81
C ILE A 215 -4.06 0.57 8.88
N LYS A 216 -3.48 1.06 7.78
CA LYS A 216 -2.67 0.23 6.86
C LYS A 216 -1.46 -0.40 7.56
N ASP A 217 -0.72 0.37 8.36
CA ASP A 217 0.42 -0.15 9.12
C ASP A 217 -0.01 -1.27 10.09
N GLY A 218 -1.17 -1.12 10.76
CA GLY A 218 -1.76 -2.16 11.60
C GLY A 218 -2.14 -3.43 10.83
N ILE A 219 -2.72 -3.28 9.64
CA ILE A 219 -3.02 -4.41 8.74
C ILE A 219 -1.74 -5.14 8.30
N ILE A 220 -0.69 -4.41 7.95
CA ILE A 220 0.61 -4.99 7.57
C ILE A 220 1.20 -5.77 8.74
N ASN A 221 1.19 -5.20 9.94
CA ASN A 221 1.71 -5.88 11.15
C ASN A 221 0.93 -7.16 11.46
N TYR A 222 -0.40 -7.14 11.32
CA TYR A 222 -1.24 -8.34 11.44
C TYR A 222 -0.85 -9.43 10.43
N PHE A 223 -0.61 -9.06 9.17
CA PHE A 223 -0.19 -10.04 8.16
C PHE A 223 1.20 -10.60 8.46
N GLN A 224 2.17 -9.76 8.85
CA GLN A 224 3.53 -10.21 9.16
C GLN A 224 3.57 -11.22 10.30
N GLU A 225 2.80 -10.99 11.37
CA GLU A 225 2.73 -11.91 12.51
C GLU A 225 2.08 -13.25 12.10
N ASN A 226 0.98 -13.22 11.35
CA ASN A 226 0.26 -14.43 10.96
C ASN A 226 0.95 -15.23 9.85
N PHE A 227 1.69 -14.56 8.96
CA PHE A 227 2.55 -15.23 8.00
C PHE A 227 3.69 -15.97 8.71
N SER A 228 4.32 -15.33 9.71
CA SER A 228 5.39 -15.94 10.53
C SER A 228 4.88 -17.12 11.39
N LYS A 229 3.63 -17.10 11.86
CA LYS A 229 2.99 -18.26 12.52
C LYS A 229 2.70 -19.39 11.53
N GLY A 230 2.17 -19.07 10.35
CA GLY A 230 1.85 -20.05 9.31
C GLY A 230 3.07 -20.76 8.70
N GLU A 231 4.24 -20.11 8.63
CA GLU A 231 5.49 -20.75 8.19
C GLU A 231 6.03 -21.74 9.23
N ARG A 232 5.93 -21.42 10.53
CA ARG A 232 6.27 -22.34 11.64
C ARG A 232 5.39 -23.60 11.67
N GLU A 233 4.14 -23.49 11.24
CA GLU A 233 3.22 -24.63 11.13
C GLU A 233 3.39 -25.41 9.81
N LYS A 234 3.79 -24.75 8.70
CA LYS A 234 4.04 -25.38 7.39
C LYS A 234 5.34 -26.19 7.34
N GLU A 235 6.37 -25.83 8.10
CA GLU A 235 7.59 -26.67 8.24
C GLU A 235 7.29 -28.06 8.82
N VAL A 236 6.15 -28.24 9.50
CA VAL A 236 5.73 -29.54 10.06
C VAL A 236 4.92 -30.38 9.05
N ASN A 237 4.39 -29.79 7.98
CA ASN A 237 3.53 -30.48 7.01
C ASN A 237 3.83 -30.03 5.58
N THR A 238 4.94 -30.53 5.01
CA THR A 238 5.20 -30.38 3.57
C THR A 238 4.66 -31.61 2.83
N GLN A 239 3.69 -31.40 1.92
CA GLN A 239 3.64 -31.95 0.55
C GLN A 239 2.19 -31.98 0.01
N VAL A 240 2.08 -31.64 -1.27
CA VAL A 240 0.91 -31.74 -2.18
C VAL A 240 -0.03 -30.52 -2.20
N VAL A 241 -0.17 -29.96 -3.43
CA VAL A 241 -1.25 -29.12 -4.02
C VAL A 241 -0.64 -27.89 -4.72
N SER A 242 -0.89 -27.53 -5.98
CA SER A 242 -1.35 -28.20 -7.22
C SER A 242 -1.06 -27.19 -8.36
N ASN A 243 -0.55 -27.68 -9.50
CA ASN A 243 0.05 -26.91 -10.59
C ASN A 243 -0.92 -26.05 -11.45
N THR A 244 -2.13 -25.75 -11.00
CA THR A 244 -3.13 -24.99 -11.79
C THR A 244 -3.24 -23.50 -11.39
N LEU A 245 -2.97 -23.16 -10.12
CA LEU A 245 -2.98 -21.78 -9.62
C LEU A 245 -1.68 -21.00 -9.91
N LYS A 246 -0.55 -21.72 -10.04
CA LYS A 246 0.75 -21.13 -10.39
C LYS A 246 0.71 -20.33 -11.69
N ASN A 247 0.00 -20.82 -12.72
CA ASN A 247 0.02 -20.17 -14.04
C ASN A 247 -0.74 -18.84 -14.11
N VAL A 248 -1.69 -18.58 -13.21
CA VAL A 248 -2.43 -17.31 -13.16
C VAL A 248 -1.72 -16.30 -12.25
N ALA A 249 -1.18 -16.77 -11.12
CA ALA A 249 -0.42 -15.94 -10.19
C ALA A 249 0.94 -15.49 -10.76
N THR A 250 1.63 -16.34 -11.54
CA THR A 250 2.87 -15.94 -12.24
C THR A 250 2.65 -14.94 -13.37
N ASN A 251 1.45 -14.88 -13.95
CA ASN A 251 1.12 -13.98 -15.06
C ASN A 251 0.70 -12.58 -14.60
N SER A 252 0.52 -12.36 -13.30
CA SER A 252 0.01 -11.10 -12.72
C SER A 252 1.04 -10.39 -11.85
N LEU A 253 2.22 -11.00 -11.66
CA LEU A 253 3.33 -10.40 -10.93
C LEU A 253 4.19 -9.54 -11.85
N TYR A 254 4.56 -8.37 -11.36
CA TYR A 254 5.53 -7.48 -11.99
C TYR A 254 6.34 -6.79 -10.89
N TYR A 255 7.38 -6.06 -11.29
CA TYR A 255 8.28 -5.37 -10.37
C TYR A 255 8.35 -3.90 -10.74
N LEU A 256 8.22 -3.03 -9.74
CA LEU A 256 8.51 -1.61 -9.86
C LEU A 256 9.94 -1.37 -9.38
N TYR A 257 10.69 -0.57 -10.13
CA TYR A 257 12.08 -0.25 -9.80
C TYR A 257 12.18 1.22 -9.42
N TYR A 258 12.54 1.49 -8.16
CA TYR A 258 12.60 2.85 -7.61
C TYR A 258 14.04 3.27 -7.28
N GLY A 259 14.28 4.58 -7.24
CA GLY A 259 15.52 5.12 -6.68
C GLY A 259 15.55 5.05 -5.15
N SER A 260 16.75 5.12 -4.57
CA SER A 260 16.95 5.19 -3.12
C SER A 260 18.06 6.19 -2.77
N GLN A 261 18.37 6.36 -1.48
CA GLN A 261 19.53 7.17 -1.06
C GLN A 261 20.87 6.54 -1.44
N ASN A 262 20.89 5.22 -1.72
CA ASN A 262 22.07 4.51 -2.18
C ASN A 262 22.03 4.36 -3.72
N PRO A 263 23.19 4.34 -4.39
CA PRO A 263 23.28 4.06 -5.82
C PRO A 263 22.58 2.75 -6.18
N GLY A 264 21.81 2.76 -7.27
CA GLY A 264 21.08 1.60 -7.78
C GLY A 264 19.57 1.66 -7.55
N LEU A 265 18.87 0.74 -8.24
CA LEU A 265 17.42 0.63 -8.18
C LEU A 265 17.00 -0.42 -7.15
N ILE A 266 16.01 -0.06 -6.33
CA ILE A 266 15.34 -0.96 -5.41
C ILE A 266 14.16 -1.61 -6.12
N LYS A 267 14.18 -2.94 -6.14
CA LYS A 267 13.14 -3.78 -6.73
C LYS A 267 11.98 -3.95 -5.74
N ASN A 268 10.81 -3.47 -6.11
CA ASN A 268 9.57 -3.63 -5.35
C ASN A 268 8.62 -4.58 -6.09
N LYS A 269 8.16 -5.65 -5.43
CA LYS A 269 7.31 -6.68 -6.03
C LYS A 269 5.85 -6.27 -5.96
N MET A 270 5.17 -6.33 -7.10
CA MET A 270 3.76 -6.00 -7.22
C MET A 270 2.97 -7.20 -7.75
N SER A 271 1.71 -7.29 -7.32
CA SER A 271 0.67 -8.07 -7.98
C SER A 271 -0.28 -7.10 -8.69
N PHE A 272 -0.81 -7.49 -9.84
CA PHE A 272 -1.76 -6.68 -10.57
C PHE A 272 -3.20 -7.05 -10.20
N PRO A 273 -3.93 -6.15 -9.53
CA PRO A 273 -5.33 -6.41 -9.24
C PRO A 273 -6.15 -6.25 -10.52
N ALA A 274 -6.63 -7.37 -11.07
CA ALA A 274 -7.51 -7.39 -12.25
C ALA A 274 -8.83 -6.59 -12.08
N ALA A 275 -9.17 -6.13 -10.87
CA ALA A 275 -10.52 -5.68 -10.53
C ALA A 275 -10.78 -4.16 -10.58
N ASN A 276 -9.78 -3.27 -10.62
CA ASN A 276 -10.01 -1.82 -10.41
C ASN A 276 -9.68 -0.89 -11.60
N PHE A 277 -9.47 -1.40 -12.82
CA PHE A 277 -9.12 -0.57 -13.99
C PHE A 277 -10.20 -0.44 -15.07
N PHE A 278 -11.46 -0.78 -14.78
CA PHE A 278 -12.56 -0.57 -15.72
C PHE A 278 -13.13 0.85 -15.65
N LYS A 279 -12.34 1.86 -16.07
CA LYS A 279 -12.92 3.09 -16.64
C LYS A 279 -13.21 2.84 -18.12
N GLU A 280 -14.24 3.49 -18.70
CA GLU A 280 -14.55 3.41 -20.14
C GLU A 280 -13.33 3.67 -21.05
N GLN A 281 -12.36 4.45 -20.57
CA GLN A 281 -11.12 4.78 -21.29
C GLN A 281 -10.20 3.58 -21.56
N TYR A 282 -10.29 2.50 -20.78
CA TYR A 282 -9.41 1.31 -20.90
C TYR A 282 -10.08 0.13 -21.60
N SER A 283 -11.34 0.25 -22.04
CA SER A 283 -12.08 -0.85 -22.68
C SER A 283 -11.50 -1.30 -24.03
N ARG A 284 -10.55 -0.54 -24.58
CA ARG A 284 -9.88 -0.81 -25.87
C ARG A 284 -8.44 -1.31 -25.71
N LEU A 285 -7.91 -1.37 -24.49
CA LEU A 285 -6.53 -1.75 -24.21
C LEU A 285 -6.45 -3.24 -23.84
N ASN A 286 -5.34 -3.87 -24.23
CA ASN A 286 -5.04 -5.25 -23.86
C ASN A 286 -4.48 -5.34 -22.43
N PHE A 287 -4.42 -6.55 -21.88
CA PHE A 287 -4.01 -6.77 -20.50
C PHE A 287 -2.60 -6.23 -20.21
N GLN A 288 -1.63 -6.47 -21.10
CA GLN A 288 -0.26 -5.98 -20.96
C GLN A 288 -0.19 -4.44 -21.01
N GLU A 289 -1.00 -3.79 -21.84
CA GLU A 289 -1.09 -2.32 -21.88
C GLU A 289 -1.62 -1.75 -20.56
N ILE A 290 -2.67 -2.36 -20.00
CA ILE A 290 -3.23 -1.93 -18.71
C ILE A 290 -2.19 -2.13 -17.59
N MET A 291 -1.51 -3.28 -17.57
CA MET A 291 -0.41 -3.58 -16.65
C MET A 291 0.69 -2.52 -16.73
N ALA A 292 1.13 -2.22 -17.96
CA ALA A 292 2.23 -1.32 -18.24
C ALA A 292 1.90 0.13 -17.85
N ILE A 293 0.72 0.63 -18.23
CA ILE A 293 0.25 1.98 -17.83
C ILE A 293 0.16 2.07 -16.31
N SER A 294 -0.44 1.06 -15.65
CA SER A 294 -0.56 1.04 -14.19
C SER A 294 0.81 1.01 -13.51
N ALA A 295 1.76 0.26 -14.04
CA ALA A 295 3.10 0.17 -13.48
C ALA A 295 3.84 1.52 -13.56
N LEU A 296 3.75 2.21 -14.70
CA LEU A 296 4.37 3.52 -14.88
C LEU A 296 3.70 4.61 -14.04
N GLU A 297 2.37 4.59 -13.88
CA GLU A 297 1.69 5.52 -12.98
C GLU A 297 2.10 5.31 -11.52
N GLN A 298 2.35 4.07 -11.10
CA GLN A 298 2.86 3.80 -9.76
C GLN A 298 4.32 4.21 -9.59
N LEU A 299 5.17 4.11 -10.62
CA LEU A 299 6.55 4.60 -10.55
C LEU A 299 6.62 6.09 -10.21
N LYS A 300 5.61 6.88 -10.60
CA LYS A 300 5.52 8.32 -10.28
C LYS A 300 5.25 8.57 -8.79
N GLU A 301 4.68 7.60 -8.08
CA GLU A 301 4.24 7.71 -6.68
C GLU A 301 4.98 6.69 -5.79
N PRO A 302 6.25 6.94 -5.45
CA PRO A 302 7.08 5.98 -4.73
C PRO A 302 6.60 5.77 -3.28
N PRO A 303 6.76 4.57 -2.72
CA PRO A 303 6.63 4.34 -1.29
C PRO A 303 7.57 5.23 -0.46
N ILE A 304 7.21 5.47 0.80
CA ILE A 304 8.03 6.26 1.73
C ILE A 304 9.46 5.71 1.79
N GLY A 305 10.45 6.58 1.63
CA GLY A 305 11.87 6.24 1.66
C GLY A 305 12.45 5.83 0.31
N LEU A 306 11.62 5.72 -0.73
CA LEU A 306 12.04 5.54 -2.12
C LEU A 306 11.79 6.82 -2.92
N TYR A 307 12.48 6.95 -4.04
CA TYR A 307 12.37 8.08 -4.95
C TYR A 307 11.78 7.63 -6.28
N SER A 308 10.91 8.46 -6.85
CA SER A 308 10.45 8.23 -8.21
C SER A 308 11.65 8.34 -9.15
N PRO A 309 11.84 7.36 -10.04
CA PRO A 309 12.83 7.50 -11.10
C PRO A 309 12.36 8.48 -12.19
N LEU A 310 11.07 8.82 -12.21
CA LEU A 310 10.48 9.74 -13.16
C LEU A 310 10.46 11.16 -12.58
N PRO A 311 10.79 12.18 -13.39
CA PRO A 311 10.57 13.57 -13.03
C PRO A 311 9.14 13.84 -12.56
N PRO A 312 8.94 14.62 -11.48
CA PRO A 312 7.61 15.07 -11.09
C PRO A 312 6.91 15.78 -12.26
N GLY A 313 5.67 15.42 -12.54
CA GLY A 313 4.89 15.98 -13.66
C GLY A 313 5.10 15.28 -15.02
N THR A 314 5.88 14.19 -15.07
CA THR A 314 5.96 13.35 -16.28
C THR A 314 4.58 12.83 -16.68
N SER A 315 4.25 12.98 -17.96
CA SER A 315 3.00 12.50 -18.57
C SER A 315 3.27 11.29 -19.46
N ILE A 316 2.36 10.31 -19.43
CA ILE A 316 2.35 9.17 -20.36
C ILE A 316 1.37 9.53 -21.48
N ASN A 317 1.90 9.91 -22.64
CA ASN A 317 1.08 10.33 -23.77
C ASN A 317 0.38 9.15 -24.43
N SER A 318 1.13 8.05 -24.59
CA SER A 318 0.62 6.79 -25.13
C SER A 318 1.44 5.61 -24.65
N LEU A 319 0.80 4.44 -24.59
CA LEU A 319 1.47 3.17 -24.36
C LEU A 319 0.76 2.08 -25.16
N GLN A 320 1.52 1.36 -25.97
CA GLN A 320 1.03 0.25 -26.77
C GLN A 320 1.90 -0.98 -26.54
N VAL A 321 1.28 -2.15 -26.51
CA VAL A 321 2.02 -3.43 -26.44
C VAL A 321 1.65 -4.27 -27.64
N GLU A 322 2.57 -4.34 -28.62
CA GLU A 322 2.41 -5.12 -29.85
C GLU A 322 3.58 -6.09 -30.00
N ASN A 323 3.32 -7.35 -30.37
CA ASN A 323 4.36 -8.36 -30.60
C ASN A 323 5.39 -8.47 -29.46
N ARG A 324 4.93 -8.34 -28.20
CA ARG A 324 5.75 -8.38 -26.99
C ARG A 324 6.71 -7.18 -26.83
N LEU A 325 6.57 -6.15 -27.64
CA LEU A 325 7.27 -4.87 -27.52
C LEU A 325 6.33 -3.84 -26.88
N ALA A 326 6.75 -3.26 -25.76
CA ALA A 326 6.08 -2.11 -25.16
C ALA A 326 6.65 -0.82 -25.74
N ILE A 327 5.81 -0.03 -26.38
CA ILE A 327 6.15 1.28 -26.93
C ILE A 327 5.51 2.32 -26.02
N VAL A 328 6.33 3.08 -25.29
CA VAL A 328 5.86 4.11 -24.35
C VAL A 328 6.32 5.48 -24.79
N ASP A 329 5.37 6.42 -24.92
CA ASP A 329 5.65 7.83 -25.21
C ASP A 329 5.43 8.68 -23.96
N LEU A 330 6.47 9.42 -23.58
CA LEU A 330 6.48 10.26 -22.39
C LEU A 330 6.71 11.73 -22.76
N SER A 331 6.07 12.63 -22.01
CA SER A 331 6.40 14.05 -21.99
C SER A 331 6.90 14.44 -20.62
N LEU A 332 7.98 15.21 -20.59
CA LEU A 332 8.45 15.88 -19.38
C LEU A 332 7.81 17.26 -19.23
N PRO A 333 7.76 17.81 -17.99
CA PRO A 333 7.33 19.19 -17.79
C PRO A 333 8.18 20.19 -18.59
N GLU A 334 7.57 21.27 -19.06
CA GLU A 334 8.30 22.36 -19.72
C GLU A 334 9.42 22.90 -18.82
N ASN A 335 10.61 23.09 -19.41
CA ASN A 335 11.83 23.53 -18.73
C ASN A 335 12.39 22.55 -17.68
N PHE A 336 11.91 21.29 -17.65
CA PHE A 336 12.55 20.27 -16.85
C PHE A 336 13.93 19.96 -17.44
N CYS A 337 14.96 20.08 -16.60
CA CYS A 337 16.31 19.67 -16.92
C CYS A 337 16.76 18.67 -15.86
N PHE A 338 17.39 17.57 -16.29
CA PHE A 338 18.11 16.70 -15.38
C PHE A 338 19.37 17.43 -14.89
N ASN A 339 19.20 18.32 -13.91
CA ASN A 339 20.28 19.11 -13.31
C ASN A 339 21.38 18.24 -12.66
N GLN A 340 21.15 16.93 -12.53
CA GLN A 340 22.06 15.95 -11.96
C GLN A 340 22.84 15.13 -13.02
N GLY A 341 22.68 15.43 -14.31
CA GLY A 341 23.46 14.83 -15.40
C GLY A 341 22.97 13.46 -15.87
N ALA A 342 23.77 12.82 -16.74
CA ALA A 342 23.41 11.60 -17.47
C ALA A 342 23.13 10.38 -16.57
N GLU A 343 23.68 10.32 -15.35
CA GLU A 343 23.44 9.17 -14.45
C GLU A 343 22.00 9.09 -13.95
N THR A 344 21.40 10.23 -13.55
CA THR A 344 20.01 10.25 -13.09
C THR A 344 19.04 9.89 -14.21
N GLU A 345 19.35 10.34 -15.42
CA GLU A 345 18.61 10.00 -16.63
C GLU A 345 18.74 8.52 -16.98
N PHE A 346 19.94 7.96 -16.86
CA PHE A 346 20.18 6.52 -17.03
C PHE A 346 19.34 5.70 -16.05
N TYR A 347 19.28 6.10 -14.77
CA TYR A 347 18.44 5.44 -13.79
C TYR A 347 16.94 5.52 -14.12
N ALA A 348 16.48 6.63 -14.69
CA ALA A 348 15.10 6.77 -15.14
C ALA A 348 14.78 5.76 -16.25
N ILE A 349 15.62 5.71 -17.29
CA ILE A 349 15.50 4.75 -18.41
C ILE A 349 15.56 3.32 -17.89
N GLU A 350 16.51 3.00 -17.02
CA GLU A 350 16.69 1.67 -16.47
C GLU A 350 15.48 1.24 -15.63
N ALA A 351 14.94 2.14 -14.81
CA ALA A 351 13.77 1.86 -13.99
C ALA A 351 12.51 1.61 -14.82
N ILE A 352 12.23 2.44 -15.82
CA ILE A 352 11.11 2.26 -16.76
C ILE A 352 11.26 0.91 -17.46
N SER A 353 12.43 0.65 -18.03
CA SER A 353 12.68 -0.55 -18.83
C SER A 353 12.57 -1.81 -17.99
N LYS A 354 13.25 -1.88 -16.83
CA LYS A 354 13.16 -3.04 -15.93
C LYS A 354 11.74 -3.24 -15.39
N THR A 355 11.00 -2.16 -15.18
CA THR A 355 9.60 -2.25 -14.75
C THR A 355 8.73 -2.87 -15.83
N LEU A 356 8.81 -2.38 -17.06
CA LEU A 356 8.01 -2.90 -18.17
C LEU A 356 8.43 -4.32 -18.58
N LEU A 357 9.73 -4.62 -18.64
CA LEU A 357 10.26 -5.96 -18.92
C LEU A 357 9.92 -7.00 -17.83
N SER A 358 9.52 -6.54 -16.64
CA SER A 358 9.08 -7.44 -15.58
C SER A 358 7.65 -7.97 -15.77
N ILE A 359 6.86 -7.34 -16.65
CA ILE A 359 5.49 -7.73 -16.93
C ILE A 359 5.51 -8.90 -17.91
N ASN A 360 4.88 -10.01 -17.52
CA ASN A 360 4.83 -11.18 -18.39
C ASN A 360 4.16 -10.85 -19.75
N GLY A 361 4.85 -11.21 -20.83
CA GLY A 361 4.43 -10.95 -22.19
C GLY A 361 5.14 -9.77 -22.85
N ILE A 362 5.91 -8.97 -22.09
CA ILE A 362 6.77 -7.89 -22.61
C ILE A 362 8.23 -8.39 -22.62
N GLU A 363 8.87 -8.38 -23.80
CA GLU A 363 10.27 -8.79 -24.02
C GLU A 363 11.13 -7.65 -24.60
N GLY A 364 10.51 -6.51 -24.88
CA GLY A 364 11.21 -5.34 -25.36
C GLY A 364 10.50 -4.07 -24.92
N VAL A 365 11.27 -2.99 -24.78
CA VAL A 365 10.77 -1.65 -24.46
C VAL A 365 11.37 -0.66 -25.44
N GLU A 366 10.53 0.16 -26.05
CA GLU A 366 10.92 1.33 -26.82
C GLU A 366 10.35 2.57 -26.12
N ILE A 367 11.23 3.51 -25.74
CA ILE A 367 10.85 4.76 -25.09
C ILE A 367 10.91 5.88 -26.13
N LEU A 368 9.82 6.63 -26.27
CA LEU A 368 9.74 7.87 -27.03
C LEU A 368 9.59 9.05 -26.08
N ILE A 369 10.14 10.18 -26.50
CA ILE A 369 9.96 11.48 -25.84
C ILE A 369 9.28 12.43 -26.81
N ASP A 370 8.08 12.89 -26.46
CA ASP A 370 7.23 13.72 -27.32
C ASP A 370 7.08 13.14 -28.75
N GLY A 371 6.89 11.82 -28.83
CA GLY A 371 6.74 11.06 -30.07
C GLY A 371 8.04 10.82 -30.86
N LYS A 372 9.21 11.20 -30.34
CA LYS A 372 10.51 11.04 -31.00
C LYS A 372 11.28 9.85 -30.45
N LYS A 373 11.84 9.06 -31.36
CA LYS A 373 12.78 7.98 -31.06
C LYS A 373 14.18 8.52 -30.78
N GLU A 374 15.03 7.69 -30.18
CA GLU A 374 16.45 7.97 -29.92
C GLU A 374 16.69 9.19 -29.02
N GLN A 375 15.63 9.66 -28.36
CA GLN A 375 15.68 10.73 -27.38
C GLN A 375 15.50 10.14 -26.00
N SER A 376 16.36 10.55 -25.10
CA SER A 376 16.22 10.29 -23.68
C SER A 376 15.50 11.46 -23.00
N PRO A 377 14.84 11.24 -21.85
CA PRO A 377 14.02 12.27 -21.21
C PRO A 377 14.74 13.61 -20.97
N GLY A 378 16.00 13.60 -20.57
CA GLY A 378 16.89 14.74 -20.38
C GLY A 378 17.82 15.07 -21.55
N GLY A 379 17.85 14.24 -22.59
CA GLY A 379 18.62 14.47 -23.81
C GLY A 379 20.13 14.23 -23.67
N HIS A 380 20.62 13.64 -22.57
CA HIS A 380 22.04 13.32 -22.41
C HIS A 380 22.42 11.95 -22.98
N ILE A 381 21.43 11.08 -23.23
CA ILE A 381 21.63 9.71 -23.68
C ILE A 381 20.98 9.50 -25.05
N LEU A 382 21.70 8.88 -25.98
CA LEU A 382 21.07 8.36 -27.19
C LEU A 382 20.54 6.96 -26.88
N LEU A 383 19.23 6.80 -27.01
CA LEU A 383 18.58 5.50 -26.84
C LEU A 383 18.65 4.75 -28.16
N ASP A 384 19.61 3.84 -28.27
CA ASP A 384 19.83 3.03 -29.48
C ASP A 384 18.78 1.90 -29.60
N GLY A 385 17.53 2.27 -29.87
CA GLY A 385 16.45 1.34 -30.22
C GLY A 385 15.81 0.59 -29.05
N ILE A 386 15.49 -0.69 -29.27
CA ILE A 386 14.70 -1.54 -28.36
C ILE A 386 15.57 -2.07 -27.21
N ILE A 387 15.16 -1.77 -25.98
CA ILE A 387 15.77 -2.28 -24.74
C ILE A 387 15.17 -3.66 -24.43
N LYS A 388 16.00 -4.65 -24.07
CA LYS A 388 15.60 -6.05 -23.85
C LYS A 388 16.02 -6.57 -22.47
#